data_AF-A0A5C9AEQ7-F1
#
_entry.id   AF-A0A5C9AEQ7-F1
#
_cell.length_a   1.000
_cell.length_b   1.000
_cell.length_c   1.000
_cell.angle_alpha   90.00
_cell.angle_beta   90.00
_cell.angle_gamma   90.00
#
_symmetry.space_group_name_H-M   'P 1'
#
loop_
_entity.id
_entity.type
_entity.pdbx_description
1 polymer ?
#
loop_
_entity_poly.entity_id
_entity_poly.type
_entity_poly.pdbx_seq_one_letter_code
_entity_poly.pdbx_strand_id
1 'polypeptide(L)'
;SAMPMLNRIAKPTLIIHAKDDPFMDHQVIPKPESLPPQVEYQLTEHGGHVGFIGGTLLHPQMWLESRIPDWLTTYLEAKSC
;
A
#
# COMPACT_ATOMS: atom_id res chain seq x y z
N SER A 1 -15.68 -1.46 10.46
CA SER A 1 -14.92 -0.66 9.46
C SER A 1 -13.75 0.01 10.16
N ALA A 2 -12.53 -0.08 9.61
CA ALA A 2 -11.33 0.55 10.15
C ALA A 2 -11.13 2.00 9.66
N MET A 3 -11.92 2.46 8.68
CA MET A 3 -11.73 3.75 8.02
C MET A 3 -11.76 4.97 8.95
N PRO A 4 -12.64 5.07 9.96
CA PRO A 4 -12.62 6.20 10.91
C PRO A 4 -11.34 6.24 11.78
N MET A 5 -10.60 5.14 11.87
CA MET A 5 -9.38 5.05 12.66
C MET A 5 -8.14 5.59 11.94
N LEU A 6 -8.22 5.80 10.61
CA LEU A 6 -7.09 6.29 9.82
C LEU A 6 -6.55 7.62 10.35
N ASN A 7 -7.43 8.51 10.79
CA ASN A 7 -7.06 9.81 11.39
C ASN A 7 -6.26 9.70 12.70
N ARG A 8 -6.25 8.52 13.34
CA ARG A 8 -5.50 8.27 14.58
C ARG A 8 -4.10 7.72 14.35
N ILE A 9 -3.76 7.38 13.11
CA ILE A 9 -2.43 6.89 12.76
C ILE A 9 -1.44 8.03 13.00
N ALA A 10 -0.48 7.84 13.91
CA ALA A 10 0.52 8.85 14.27
C ALA A 10 1.93 8.55 13.73
N LYS A 11 2.07 7.45 12.99
CA LYS A 11 3.34 7.00 12.40
C LYS A 11 3.21 6.94 10.89
N PRO A 12 4.30 7.21 10.14
CA PRO A 12 4.31 6.97 8.71
C PRO A 12 3.77 5.57 8.41
N THR A 13 2.78 5.49 7.54
CA THR A 13 2.07 4.25 7.24
C THR A 13 1.80 4.17 5.75
N LEU A 14 2.21 3.09 5.12
CA LEU A 14 1.85 2.76 3.74
C LEU A 14 0.69 1.76 3.74
N ILE A 15 -0.39 2.11 3.05
CA ILE A 15 -1.52 1.22 2.79
C ILE A 15 -1.48 0.86 1.31
N ILE A 16 -1.38 -0.43 1.01
CA ILE A 16 -1.39 -0.95 -0.36
C ILE A 16 -2.66 -1.78 -0.54
N HIS A 17 -3.48 -1.41 -1.52
CA HIS A 17 -4.65 -2.16 -1.94
C HIS A 17 -4.58 -2.48 -3.42
N ALA A 18 -5.32 -3.50 -3.85
CA ALA A 18 -5.55 -3.77 -5.26
C ALA A 18 -7.04 -3.65 -5.57
N LYS A 19 -7.38 -3.14 -6.76
CA LYS A 19 -8.78 -3.02 -7.19
C LYS A 19 -9.44 -4.37 -7.48
N ASP A 20 -8.66 -5.40 -7.80
CA ASP A 20 -9.12 -6.75 -8.13
C ASP A 20 -9.18 -7.68 -6.90
N ASP A 21 -8.99 -7.15 -5.69
CA ASP A 21 -9.11 -7.93 -4.46
C ASP A 21 -10.60 -8.27 -4.20
N PRO A 22 -10.99 -9.56 -4.18
CA PRO A 22 -12.38 -9.97 -4.00
C PRO A 22 -12.96 -9.64 -2.62
N PHE A 23 -12.11 -9.25 -1.66
CA PHE A 23 -12.52 -8.86 -0.32
C PHE A 23 -12.65 -7.34 -0.14
N MET A 24 -12.36 -6.55 -1.16
CA MET A 24 -12.45 -5.08 -1.13
C MET A 24 -13.61 -4.57 -1.98
N ASP A 25 -14.50 -3.78 -1.37
CA ASP A 25 -15.51 -3.00 -2.08
C ASP A 25 -14.89 -1.64 -2.51
N HIS A 26 -15.23 -1.12 -3.69
CA HIS A 26 -14.81 0.22 -4.10
C HIS A 26 -15.18 1.32 -3.09
N GLN A 27 -16.21 1.08 -2.27
CA GLN A 27 -16.60 1.99 -1.18
C GLN A 27 -15.57 2.07 -0.04
N VAL A 28 -14.64 1.11 0.07
CA VAL A 28 -13.58 1.12 1.09
C VAL A 28 -12.29 1.78 0.63
N ILE A 29 -12.25 2.28 -0.61
CA ILE A 29 -11.11 3.06 -1.12
C ILE A 29 -11.24 4.49 -0.54
N PRO A 30 -10.33 4.90 0.38
CA PRO A 30 -10.37 6.23 0.96
C PRO A 30 -10.09 7.28 -0.11
N LYS A 31 -10.78 8.42 -0.02
CA LYS A 31 -10.42 9.58 -0.84
C LYS A 31 -9.08 10.12 -0.36
N PRO A 32 -8.17 10.54 -1.27
CA PRO A 32 -6.89 11.12 -0.87
C PRO A 32 -7.06 12.27 0.13
N GLU A 33 -8.10 13.09 -0.02
CA GLU A 33 -8.38 14.21 0.89
C GLU A 33 -8.74 13.79 2.32
N SER A 34 -9.19 12.55 2.52
CA SER A 34 -9.62 12.02 3.82
C SER A 34 -8.50 11.34 4.61
N LEU A 35 -7.32 11.22 4.00
CA LEU A 35 -6.17 10.57 4.62
C LEU A 35 -5.31 11.60 5.34
N PRO A 36 -4.83 11.28 6.56
CA PRO A 36 -3.86 12.14 7.21
C PRO A 36 -2.53 12.13 6.44
N PRO A 37 -1.71 13.19 6.55
CA PRO A 37 -0.49 13.35 5.76
C PRO A 37 0.58 12.29 6.01
N GLN A 38 0.51 11.57 7.13
CA GLN A 38 1.40 10.46 7.46
C GLN A 38 0.97 9.11 6.84
N VAL A 39 -0.19 9.06 6.19
CA VAL A 39 -0.69 7.85 5.52
C VAL A 39 -0.53 8.02 4.03
N GLU A 40 0.32 7.18 3.46
CA GLU A 40 0.45 7.01 2.02
C GLU A 40 -0.49 5.88 1.59
N TYR A 41 -1.33 6.13 0.58
CA TYR A 41 -2.25 5.14 0.04
C TYR A 41 -1.90 4.83 -1.41
N GLN A 42 -1.65 3.56 -1.69
CA GLN A 42 -1.29 3.06 -3.01
C GLN A 42 -2.32 2.03 -3.47
N LEU A 43 -3.02 2.36 -4.55
CA LEU A 43 -3.97 1.47 -5.19
C LEU A 43 -3.35 0.88 -6.46
N THR A 44 -3.21 -0.44 -6.53
CA THR A 44 -2.80 -1.16 -7.73
C THR A 44 -4.04 -1.57 -8.54
N GLU A 45 -3.92 -1.61 -9.86
CA GLU A 45 -5.02 -2.10 -10.72
C GLU A 45 -5.24 -3.60 -10.53
N HIS A 46 -4.16 -4.34 -10.32
CA HIS A 46 -4.15 -5.79 -10.21
C HIS A 46 -3.23 -6.30 -9.10
N GLY A 47 -3.42 -7.56 -8.74
CA GLY A 47 -2.51 -8.32 -7.89
C GLY A 47 -3.05 -8.60 -6.50
N GLY A 48 -4.23 -8.13 -6.10
CA GLY A 48 -4.75 -8.35 -4.75
C GLY A 48 -4.92 -9.83 -4.42
N HIS A 49 -5.53 -10.57 -5.34
CA HIS A 49 -5.87 -11.98 -5.12
C HIS A 49 -4.65 -12.92 -5.10
N VAL A 50 -3.57 -12.57 -5.79
CA VAL A 50 -2.37 -13.42 -5.94
C VAL A 50 -1.16 -12.93 -5.13
N GLY A 51 -1.32 -11.92 -4.27
CA GLY A 51 -0.24 -11.44 -3.41
C GLY A 51 0.70 -10.40 -4.06
N PHE A 52 0.14 -9.56 -4.92
CA PHE A 52 0.81 -8.48 -5.66
C PHE A 52 1.96 -8.99 -6.53
N ILE A 53 1.68 -10.03 -7.30
CA ILE A 53 2.61 -10.59 -8.29
C ILE A 53 2.40 -9.88 -9.62
N GLY A 54 3.46 -9.25 -10.14
CA GLY A 54 3.53 -8.66 -11.47
C GLY A 54 4.40 -9.48 -12.41
N GLY A 55 4.78 -8.90 -13.55
CA GLY A 55 5.68 -9.54 -14.52
C GLY A 55 4.97 -10.44 -15.52
N THR A 56 5.69 -11.43 -16.04
CA THR A 56 5.17 -12.38 -17.05
C THR A 56 5.01 -13.77 -16.44
N LEU A 57 4.21 -14.64 -17.06
CA LEU A 57 4.01 -16.02 -16.56
C LEU A 57 5.32 -16.79 -16.34
N LEU A 58 6.35 -16.50 -17.15
CA LEU A 58 7.67 -17.15 -17.06
C LEU A 58 8.64 -16.40 -16.12
N HIS A 59 8.35 -15.14 -15.79
CA HIS A 59 9.13 -14.31 -14.89
C HIS A 59 8.19 -13.55 -13.96
N PRO A 60 7.62 -14.23 -12.95
CA PRO A 60 6.79 -13.57 -11.95
C PRO A 60 7.67 -12.62 -11.14
N GLN A 61 7.18 -11.41 -10.91
CA GLN A 61 7.82 -10.42 -10.08
C GLN A 61 7.01 -10.25 -8.79
N MET A 62 7.62 -10.59 -7.65
CA MET A 62 7.02 -10.40 -6.34
C MET A 62 7.11 -8.92 -5.95
N TRP A 63 6.22 -8.09 -6.50
CA TRP A 63 6.36 -6.63 -6.46
C TRP A 63 6.41 -6.04 -5.05
N LEU A 64 5.72 -6.64 -4.08
CA LEU A 64 5.79 -6.23 -2.68
C LEU A 64 7.21 -6.34 -2.10
N GLU A 65 7.99 -7.33 -2.52
CA GLU A 65 9.35 -7.55 -2.02
C GLU A 65 10.31 -6.43 -2.44
N SER A 66 10.07 -5.76 -3.57
CA SER A 66 10.77 -4.53 -3.93
C SER A 66 10.15 -3.31 -3.28
N ARG A 67 8.81 -3.21 -3.27
CA ARG A 67 8.12 -1.99 -2.87
C ARG A 67 8.25 -1.68 -1.37
N ILE A 68 8.17 -2.68 -0.51
CA ILE A 68 8.23 -2.50 0.94
C ILE A 68 9.62 -1.96 1.36
N PRO A 69 10.75 -2.57 0.94
CA PRO A 69 12.07 -2.00 1.18
C PRO A 69 12.23 -0.60 0.62
N ASP A 70 11.80 -0.34 -0.62
CA ASP A 70 11.90 1.00 -1.24
C ASP A 70 11.23 2.08 -0.36
N TRP A 71 10.05 1.78 0.18
CA TRP A 71 9.35 2.68 1.09
C TRP A 71 10.09 2.83 2.43
N LEU A 72 10.53 1.72 3.04
CA LEU A 72 11.23 1.74 4.33
C LEU A 72 12.57 2.46 4.28
N THR A 73 13.32 2.35 3.18
CA THR A 73 14.62 3.00 2.98
C THR A 73 14.53 4.51 3.19
N THR A 74 13.42 5.14 2.77
CA THR A 74 13.18 6.59 2.99
C THR A 74 13.20 7.00 4.48
N TYR A 75 12.91 6.07 5.40
CA TYR A 75 12.90 6.30 6.84
C TYR A 75 14.14 5.74 7.56
N LEU A 76 14.81 4.76 6.95
CA LEU A 76 16.02 4.14 7.51
C LEU A 76 17.27 4.96 7.20
N GLU A 77 17.40 5.50 5.98
CA GLU A 77 18.55 6.32 5.60
C GLU A 77 18.51 7.71 6.25
N ALA A 78 17.31 8.24 6.51
CA ALA A 78 17.10 9.51 7.21
C ALA A 78 17.58 9.50 8.67
N LYS A 79 17.89 8.33 9.25
CA LYS A 79 18.40 8.18 10.62
C LYS A 79 19.93 8.14 10.73
N SER A 80 20.65 8.20 9.62
CA SER A 80 22.12 8.09 9.58
C SER A 80 22.84 9.44 9.68
N CYS A 81 22.35 10.36 10.52
CA CYS A 81 22.99 11.66 10.80
C CYS A 81 23.14 11.88 12.31
#